data_AF-J7RRX5-F1
#
_entry.id   AF-J7RRX5-F1
#
_cell.length_a   1.000
_cell.length_b   1.000
_cell.length_c   1.000
_cell.angle_alpha   90.00
_cell.angle_beta   90.00
_cell.angle_gamma   90.00
#
_symmetry.space_group_name_H-M   'P 1'
#
loop_
_entity.id
_entity.type
_entity.pdbx_description
1 polymer ?
#
loop_
_entity_poly.entity_id
_entity_poly.type
_entity_poly.pdbx_seq_one_letter_code
_entity_poly.pdbx_strand_id
1 'polypeptide(L)'
;MHYHSTGELLLLFASLLKIVAALTVTEDTTLTGDQTFSEAVTIEDGATLTLKEGSVYKFENDLSVHGGLVLDNRNVDGTVSFNRESSLNVTGSFELAVSNDVDMFFTSFYNSGSIYVKGSAVVQPAVTFEGLEVFINDGTIDAGSLDEGPAHSAIAFGDAFDPKKTPFINNGKVVVSGTEKFIEGNVVYLLAGNAVSFYAPVEGTGSVEVTNSYIGLNAETKCRRP
;
A
#
# COMPACT_ATOMS: atom_id res chain seq x y z
N MET A 1 24.92 -47.12 21.61
CA MET A 1 23.51 -46.81 21.92
C MET A 1 23.51 -45.46 22.64
N HIS A 2 23.27 -44.38 21.90
CA HIS A 2 22.57 -43.17 22.32
C HIS A 2 22.67 -42.16 21.18
N TYR A 3 21.61 -42.13 20.40
CA TYR A 3 21.19 -41.05 19.53
C TYR A 3 21.02 -39.77 20.35
N HIS A 4 21.64 -38.67 19.97
CA HIS A 4 21.33 -37.26 20.28
C HIS A 4 22.19 -36.44 19.29
N SER A 5 21.75 -35.45 18.54
CA SER A 5 20.44 -34.82 18.33
C SER A 5 20.60 -34.12 16.97
N THR A 6 19.86 -34.56 15.94
CA THR A 6 19.76 -33.89 14.63
C THR A 6 18.78 -32.72 14.70
N GLY A 7 18.98 -31.84 15.69
CA GLY A 7 18.02 -30.80 16.07
C GLY A 7 18.58 -29.38 16.08
N GLU A 8 19.75 -29.14 15.49
CA GLU A 8 20.39 -27.81 15.45
C GLU A 8 21.00 -27.50 14.06
N LEU A 9 20.22 -27.73 13.01
CA LEU A 9 20.61 -27.38 11.63
C LEU A 9 19.50 -26.62 10.89
N LEU A 10 18.86 -25.64 11.55
CA LEU A 10 17.81 -24.83 10.93
C LEU A 10 17.75 -23.37 11.42
N LEU A 11 18.80 -22.87 12.05
CA LEU A 11 18.94 -21.45 12.40
C LEU A 11 20.42 -21.07 12.29
N LEU A 12 20.70 -19.96 11.62
CA LEU A 12 22.02 -19.40 11.25
C LEU A 12 22.71 -20.06 10.05
N PHE A 13 22.53 -19.48 8.86
CA PHE A 13 23.57 -18.70 8.14
C PHE A 13 22.96 -18.14 6.85
N ALA A 14 22.75 -16.83 6.79
CA ALA A 14 22.89 -16.00 5.59
C ALA A 14 22.39 -14.56 5.81
N SER A 15 23.17 -13.74 6.52
CA SER A 15 23.44 -12.37 6.05
C SER A 15 24.38 -12.44 4.82
N LEU A 16 24.10 -13.33 3.87
CA LEU A 16 24.85 -13.49 2.63
C LEU A 16 24.38 -12.39 1.69
N LEU A 17 25.33 -11.58 1.24
CA LEU A 17 25.44 -11.10 -0.13
C LEU A 17 24.15 -11.32 -0.94
N LYS A 18 23.32 -10.27 -1.02
CA LYS A 18 22.13 -10.21 -1.88
C LYS A 18 22.49 -10.79 -3.24
N ILE A 19 22.04 -12.01 -3.49
CA ILE A 19 22.12 -12.61 -4.82
C ILE A 19 21.19 -11.77 -5.68
N VAL A 20 21.79 -11.16 -6.69
CA VAL A 20 21.21 -10.29 -7.70
C VAL A 20 20.34 -11.14 -8.63
N ALA A 21 19.23 -11.63 -8.10
CA ALA A 21 18.25 -12.38 -8.86
C ALA A 21 16.86 -11.88 -8.48
N ALA A 22 15.97 -11.85 -9.46
CA ALA A 22 14.55 -11.62 -9.21
C ALA A 22 14.04 -12.58 -8.13
N LEU A 23 13.24 -12.05 -7.19
CA LEU A 23 12.61 -12.86 -6.16
C LEU A 23 11.26 -13.36 -6.69
N THR A 24 11.10 -14.67 -6.81
CA THR A 24 9.80 -15.30 -7.10
C THR A 24 9.31 -16.06 -5.88
N VAL A 25 8.17 -15.65 -5.32
CA VAL A 25 7.53 -16.27 -4.17
C VAL A 25 6.48 -17.26 -4.67
N THR A 26 6.71 -18.55 -4.45
CA THR A 26 5.83 -19.65 -4.92
C THR A 26 5.12 -20.40 -3.78
N GLU A 27 5.46 -20.07 -2.53
CA GLU A 27 4.85 -20.58 -1.31
C GLU A 27 4.80 -19.46 -0.27
N ASP A 28 3.95 -19.62 0.75
CA ASP A 28 3.82 -18.66 1.83
C ASP A 28 5.18 -18.38 2.49
N THR A 29 5.63 -17.14 2.38
CA THR A 29 6.96 -16.69 2.80
C THR A 29 6.82 -15.50 3.74
N THR A 30 7.47 -15.56 4.89
CA THR A 30 7.59 -14.42 5.81
C THR A 30 9.03 -13.94 5.84
N LEU A 31 9.24 -12.64 5.62
CA LEU A 31 10.53 -11.99 5.74
C LEU A 31 10.56 -11.06 6.95
N THR A 32 11.70 -11.06 7.63
CA THR A 32 12.02 -10.17 8.77
C THR A 32 13.39 -9.54 8.56
N GLY A 33 13.61 -8.37 9.14
CA GLY A 33 14.84 -7.59 8.99
C GLY A 33 14.89 -6.86 7.66
N ASP A 34 15.80 -5.88 7.58
CA ASP A 34 15.88 -4.97 6.44
C ASP A 34 16.16 -5.71 5.12
N GLN A 35 15.38 -5.40 4.09
CA GLN A 35 15.55 -5.95 2.75
C GLN A 35 15.55 -4.84 1.69
N THR A 36 16.34 -5.06 0.64
CA THR A 36 16.26 -4.28 -0.60
C THR A 36 16.17 -5.26 -1.74
N PHE A 37 15.11 -5.14 -2.51
CA PHE A 37 14.85 -5.91 -3.71
C PHE A 37 15.32 -5.06 -4.89
N SER A 38 16.56 -5.29 -5.33
CA SER A 38 17.15 -4.56 -6.47
C SER A 38 16.67 -5.07 -7.83
N GLU A 39 16.16 -6.30 -7.85
CA GLU A 39 15.57 -6.94 -9.02
C GLU A 39 14.05 -7.09 -8.82
N ALA A 40 13.34 -7.43 -9.90
CA ALA A 40 11.90 -7.60 -9.87
C ALA A 40 11.45 -8.63 -8.81
N VAL A 41 10.31 -8.37 -8.19
CA VAL A 41 9.65 -9.26 -7.23
C VAL A 41 8.34 -9.73 -7.82
N THR A 42 8.12 -11.03 -7.83
CA THR A 42 6.86 -11.66 -8.26
C THR A 42 6.34 -12.56 -7.16
N ILE A 43 5.08 -12.39 -6.79
CA ILE A 43 4.36 -13.28 -5.87
C ILE A 43 3.33 -14.04 -6.69
N GLU A 44 3.57 -15.33 -6.86
CA GLU A 44 2.75 -16.21 -7.71
C GLU A 44 1.38 -16.51 -7.09
N ASP A 45 0.45 -16.95 -7.93
CA ASP A 45 -0.87 -17.39 -7.51
C ASP A 45 -0.78 -18.46 -6.40
N GLY A 46 -1.57 -18.28 -5.34
CA GLY A 46 -1.62 -19.21 -4.21
C GLY A 46 -0.48 -19.07 -3.18
N ALA A 47 0.44 -18.13 -3.38
CA ALA A 47 1.49 -17.81 -2.42
C ALA A 47 1.26 -16.45 -1.74
N THR A 48 1.70 -16.31 -0.49
CA THR A 48 1.67 -15.03 0.23
C THR A 48 3.06 -14.60 0.68
N LEU A 49 3.49 -13.39 0.31
CA LEU A 49 4.66 -12.74 0.90
C LEU A 49 4.21 -11.84 2.05
N THR A 50 4.66 -12.15 3.27
CA THR A 50 4.45 -11.32 4.47
C THR A 50 5.74 -10.61 4.85
N LEU A 51 5.72 -9.29 4.88
CA LEU A 51 6.81 -8.45 5.38
C LEU A 51 6.43 -7.90 6.76
N LYS A 52 7.22 -8.26 7.78
CA LYS A 52 6.91 -7.94 9.18
C LYS A 52 7.35 -6.52 9.56
N GLU A 53 6.60 -5.93 10.48
CA GLU A 53 6.89 -4.61 11.04
C GLU A 53 8.30 -4.50 11.67
N GLY A 54 8.78 -3.26 11.79
CA GLY A 54 10.06 -2.94 12.42
C GLY A 54 11.28 -3.18 11.54
N SER A 55 11.07 -3.35 10.23
CA SER A 55 12.12 -3.55 9.22
C SER A 55 11.98 -2.53 8.09
N VAL A 56 13.09 -2.25 7.41
CA VAL A 56 13.11 -1.40 6.21
C VAL A 56 13.01 -2.27 4.95
N TYR A 57 11.95 -2.08 4.15
CA TYR A 57 11.75 -2.77 2.88
C TYR A 57 11.83 -1.79 1.72
N LYS A 58 12.72 -2.06 0.77
CA LYS A 58 12.89 -1.21 -0.42
C LYS A 58 12.69 -2.02 -1.69
N PHE A 59 11.72 -1.64 -2.51
CA PHE A 59 11.50 -2.19 -3.84
C PHE A 59 12.10 -1.23 -4.86
N GLU A 60 13.24 -1.59 -5.43
CA GLU A 60 13.96 -0.74 -6.39
C GLU A 60 13.60 -1.05 -7.85
N ASN A 61 12.72 -2.04 -8.07
CA ASN A 61 12.35 -2.58 -9.36
C ASN A 61 10.89 -3.08 -9.33
N ASP A 62 10.40 -3.60 -10.46
CA ASP A 62 9.00 -3.99 -10.66
C ASP A 62 8.48 -4.98 -9.59
N LEU A 63 7.24 -4.76 -9.16
CA LEU A 63 6.52 -5.59 -8.21
C LEU A 63 5.23 -6.12 -8.84
N SER A 64 5.16 -7.45 -8.99
CA SER A 64 3.97 -8.16 -9.48
C SER A 64 3.36 -9.02 -8.38
N VAL A 65 2.08 -8.79 -8.07
CA VAL A 65 1.33 -9.46 -7.00
C VAL A 65 0.18 -10.24 -7.62
N HIS A 66 0.40 -11.53 -7.87
CA HIS A 66 -0.62 -12.48 -8.35
C HIS A 66 -1.27 -13.25 -7.17
N GLY A 67 -0.47 -13.63 -6.18
CA GLY A 67 -0.94 -14.13 -4.89
C GLY A 67 -1.25 -13.01 -3.89
N GLY A 68 -0.72 -13.12 -2.67
CA GLY A 68 -0.91 -12.14 -1.59
C GLY A 68 0.36 -11.40 -1.20
N LEU A 69 0.29 -10.08 -1.03
CA LEU A 69 1.31 -9.28 -0.37
C LEU A 69 0.74 -8.70 0.92
N VAL A 70 1.38 -8.95 2.05
CA VAL A 70 1.03 -8.36 3.35
C VAL A 70 2.21 -7.54 3.85
N LEU A 71 2.03 -6.22 3.94
CA LEU A 71 3.00 -5.27 4.46
C LEU A 71 2.50 -4.69 5.79
N ASP A 72 3.17 -5.00 6.89
CA ASP A 72 2.89 -4.36 8.18
C ASP A 72 3.89 -3.24 8.45
N ASN A 73 3.48 -2.00 8.19
CA ASN A 73 4.26 -0.78 8.38
C ASN A 73 3.69 0.08 9.53
N ARG A 74 3.31 -0.57 10.63
CA ARG A 74 2.77 0.09 11.85
C ARG A 74 3.81 0.42 12.92
N ASN A 75 5.06 0.01 12.72
CA ASN A 75 6.17 0.36 13.59
C ASN A 75 6.94 1.54 12.98
N VAL A 76 7.12 2.61 13.76
CA VAL A 76 7.78 3.86 13.34
C VAL A 76 9.25 3.70 12.94
N ASP A 77 9.92 2.64 13.38
CA ASP A 77 11.30 2.33 13.01
C ASP A 77 11.37 1.61 11.65
N GLY A 78 10.25 1.05 11.18
CA GLY A 78 10.11 0.44 9.87
C GLY A 78 9.78 1.46 8.78
N THR A 79 10.13 1.16 7.54
CA THR A 79 9.67 1.94 6.39
C THR A 79 9.55 1.04 5.17
N VAL A 80 8.61 1.37 4.29
CA VAL A 80 8.52 0.80 2.96
C VAL A 80 8.72 1.91 1.94
N SER A 81 9.54 1.65 0.92
CA SER A 81 9.73 2.56 -0.21
C SER A 81 9.71 1.83 -1.54
N PHE A 82 9.21 2.53 -2.55
CA PHE A 82 9.10 2.03 -3.91
C PHE A 82 9.85 2.97 -4.86
N ASN A 83 10.58 2.41 -5.82
CA ASN A 83 11.26 3.20 -6.84
C ASN A 83 10.24 3.74 -7.85
N ARG A 84 10.26 5.06 -8.06
CA ARG A 84 9.39 5.76 -9.01
C ARG A 84 9.54 5.30 -10.46
N GLU A 85 10.69 4.75 -10.82
CA GLU A 85 10.97 4.20 -12.16
C GLU A 85 10.42 2.77 -12.35
N SER A 86 9.88 2.15 -11.29
CA SER A 86 9.33 0.79 -11.34
C SER A 86 7.83 0.75 -11.64
N SER A 87 7.31 -0.45 -11.82
CA SER A 87 5.89 -0.73 -12.03
C SER A 87 5.30 -1.54 -10.87
N LEU A 88 4.04 -1.26 -10.54
CA LEU A 88 3.22 -2.10 -9.66
C LEU A 88 2.08 -2.73 -10.46
N ASN A 89 2.00 -4.05 -10.42
CA ASN A 89 0.92 -4.82 -11.04
C ASN A 89 0.25 -5.73 -9.99
N VAL A 90 -0.99 -5.42 -9.62
CA VAL A 90 -1.77 -6.19 -8.64
C VAL A 90 -2.92 -6.90 -9.35
N THR A 91 -2.90 -8.23 -9.28
CA THR A 91 -3.99 -9.11 -9.78
C THR A 91 -4.56 -9.99 -8.66
N GLY A 92 -3.78 -10.21 -7.59
CA GLY A 92 -4.20 -10.89 -6.35
C GLY A 92 -4.59 -9.91 -5.24
N SER A 93 -4.09 -10.12 -4.02
CA SER A 93 -4.34 -9.24 -2.87
C SER A 93 -3.08 -8.50 -2.41
N PHE A 94 -3.23 -7.24 -2.05
CA PHE A 94 -2.18 -6.45 -1.40
C PHE A 94 -2.77 -5.77 -0.17
N GLU A 95 -2.42 -6.26 1.01
CA GLU A 95 -2.74 -5.65 2.30
C GLU A 95 -1.57 -4.81 2.81
N LEU A 96 -1.85 -3.54 3.12
CA LEU A 96 -0.89 -2.59 3.70
C LEU A 96 -1.46 -2.03 4.99
N ALA A 97 -0.81 -2.32 6.11
CA ALA A 97 -1.08 -1.66 7.39
C ALA A 97 -0.08 -0.53 7.62
N VAL A 98 -0.54 0.66 8.01
CA VAL A 98 0.30 1.86 8.10
C VAL A 98 0.16 2.59 9.43
N SER A 99 1.28 3.11 9.94
CA SER A 99 1.33 4.12 11.01
C SER A 99 2.04 5.41 10.61
N ASN A 100 2.54 5.50 9.38
CA ASN A 100 3.21 6.66 8.80
C ASN A 100 2.79 6.80 7.35
N ASP A 101 3.08 7.96 6.77
CA ASP A 101 2.81 8.22 5.36
C ASP A 101 3.64 7.28 4.48
N VAL A 102 3.03 6.79 3.41
CA VAL A 102 3.66 5.91 2.42
C VAL A 102 3.37 6.45 1.03
N ASP A 103 4.43 6.79 0.30
CA ASP A 103 4.36 7.19 -1.09
C ASP A 103 4.62 5.99 -2.00
N MET A 104 3.59 5.64 -2.78
CA MET A 104 3.55 4.57 -3.76
C MET A 104 3.56 5.16 -5.16
N PHE A 105 4.72 5.70 -5.54
CA PHE A 105 4.92 6.29 -6.85
C PHE A 105 5.58 5.28 -7.78
N PHE A 106 4.99 5.09 -8.95
CA PHE A 106 5.43 4.15 -9.97
C PHE A 106 5.37 4.81 -11.34
N THR A 107 6.14 4.31 -12.29
CA THR A 107 5.96 4.67 -13.70
C THR A 107 4.63 4.12 -14.21
N SER A 108 4.34 2.87 -13.86
CA SER A 108 3.08 2.22 -14.18
C SER A 108 2.42 1.62 -12.94
N PHE A 109 1.16 1.96 -12.71
CA PHE A 109 0.30 1.36 -11.70
C PHE A 109 -0.89 0.69 -12.38
N TYR A 110 -1.03 -0.62 -12.18
CA TYR A 110 -2.17 -1.40 -12.62
C TYR A 110 -2.72 -2.22 -11.45
N ASN A 111 -4.01 -2.05 -11.16
CA ASN A 111 -4.73 -2.90 -10.23
C ASN A 111 -5.95 -3.52 -10.90
N SER A 112 -6.01 -4.86 -10.93
CA SER A 112 -7.20 -5.65 -11.27
C SER A 112 -7.59 -6.62 -10.15
N GLY A 113 -6.80 -6.67 -9.08
CA GLY A 113 -7.05 -7.44 -7.86
C GLY A 113 -7.68 -6.60 -6.75
N SER A 114 -7.22 -6.81 -5.51
CA SER A 114 -7.70 -6.09 -4.33
C SER A 114 -6.53 -5.49 -3.54
N ILE A 115 -6.57 -4.19 -3.29
CA ILE A 115 -5.65 -3.49 -2.41
C ILE A 115 -6.40 -3.06 -1.16
N TYR A 116 -5.90 -3.40 0.02
CA TYR A 116 -6.47 -3.04 1.30
C TYR A 116 -5.49 -2.17 2.08
N VAL A 117 -5.94 -0.99 2.51
CA VAL A 117 -5.19 -0.09 3.38
C VAL A 117 -5.82 -0.11 4.76
N LYS A 118 -5.02 -0.52 5.75
CA LYS A 118 -5.38 -0.57 7.17
C LYS A 118 -4.73 0.59 7.90
N GLY A 119 -5.55 1.37 8.57
CA GLY A 119 -5.14 2.57 9.29
C GLY A 119 -4.45 2.32 10.63
N SER A 120 -4.16 3.42 11.31
CA SER A 120 -3.64 3.44 12.68
C SER A 120 -4.63 4.13 13.61
N ALA A 121 -4.68 3.69 14.86
CA ALA A 121 -5.51 4.32 15.89
C ALA A 121 -4.86 5.54 16.55
N VAL A 122 -3.56 5.76 16.29
CA VAL A 122 -2.79 6.82 16.98
C VAL A 122 -2.61 8.04 16.09
N VAL A 123 -2.51 7.83 14.78
CA VAL A 123 -2.28 8.86 13.77
C VAL A 123 -3.08 8.51 12.51
N GLN A 124 -3.37 9.50 11.67
CA GLN A 124 -3.99 9.30 10.36
C GLN A 124 -2.91 9.33 9.26
N PRO A 125 -2.27 8.19 8.92
CA PRO A 125 -1.29 8.13 7.84
C PRO A 125 -1.95 8.31 6.48
N ALA A 126 -1.20 8.90 5.55
CA ALA A 126 -1.58 8.99 4.15
C ALA A 126 -0.86 7.92 3.31
N VAL A 127 -1.60 7.20 2.47
CA VAL A 127 -1.05 6.33 1.43
C VAL A 127 -1.34 6.98 0.08
N THR A 128 -0.30 7.43 -0.60
CA THR A 128 -0.42 8.12 -1.89
C THR A 128 -0.07 7.18 -3.02
N PHE A 129 -1.01 6.89 -3.90
CA PHE A 129 -0.80 6.11 -5.12
C PHE A 129 -0.58 7.04 -6.31
N GLU A 130 0.45 6.79 -7.11
CA GLU A 130 0.66 7.49 -8.38
C GLU A 130 1.26 6.56 -9.44
N GLY A 131 0.70 6.61 -10.64
CA GLY A 131 1.31 6.09 -11.85
C GLY A 131 1.68 7.24 -12.79
N LEU A 132 2.96 7.41 -13.12
CA LEU A 132 3.43 8.55 -13.92
C LEU A 132 3.04 8.50 -15.38
N GLU A 133 2.98 7.30 -15.97
CA GLU A 133 2.61 7.10 -17.36
C GLU A 133 1.32 6.32 -17.48
N VAL A 134 1.08 5.36 -16.56
CA VAL A 134 -0.15 4.60 -16.50
C VAL A 134 -0.66 4.50 -15.08
N PHE A 135 -1.93 4.83 -14.87
CA PHE A 135 -2.55 4.80 -13.55
C PHE A 135 -3.99 4.26 -13.62
N ILE A 136 -4.12 2.94 -13.56
CA ILE A 136 -5.38 2.24 -13.81
C ILE A 136 -5.80 1.39 -12.62
N ASN A 137 -7.06 1.54 -12.22
CA ASN A 137 -7.75 0.66 -11.29
C ASN A 137 -8.98 0.03 -11.94
N ASP A 138 -8.88 -1.24 -12.30
CA ASP A 138 -9.99 -2.11 -12.71
C ASP A 138 -10.47 -3.01 -11.55
N GLY A 139 -9.69 -3.11 -10.48
CA GLY A 139 -9.95 -3.92 -9.28
C GLY A 139 -10.60 -3.15 -8.13
N THR A 140 -10.34 -3.58 -6.90
CA THR A 140 -10.80 -2.91 -5.67
C THR A 140 -9.63 -2.24 -4.96
N ILE A 141 -9.81 -1.00 -4.51
CA ILE A 141 -8.94 -0.33 -3.53
C ILE A 141 -9.82 0.03 -2.34
N ASP A 142 -9.50 -0.51 -1.18
CA ASP A 142 -10.33 -0.41 0.02
C ASP A 142 -9.50 0.13 1.19
N ALA A 143 -9.91 1.29 1.71
CA ALA A 143 -9.33 1.88 2.91
C ALA A 143 -10.32 1.76 4.08
N GLY A 144 -9.98 0.88 5.01
CA GLY A 144 -10.61 0.76 6.32
C GLY A 144 -11.71 -0.29 6.48
N SER A 145 -12.07 -1.08 5.47
CA SER A 145 -12.98 -2.22 5.71
C SER A 145 -12.37 -3.29 6.61
N LEU A 146 -11.03 -3.37 6.64
CA LEU A 146 -10.25 -4.30 7.46
C LEU A 146 -9.71 -3.66 8.74
N ASP A 147 -10.14 -2.44 9.06
CA ASP A 147 -9.73 -1.75 10.29
C ASP A 147 -10.35 -2.40 11.53
N GLU A 148 -9.55 -2.52 12.59
CA GLU A 148 -9.99 -2.98 13.90
C GLU A 148 -9.98 -1.79 14.88
N GLY A 149 -11.13 -1.47 15.46
CA GLY A 149 -11.25 -0.35 16.41
C GLY A 149 -11.20 1.04 15.74
N PRO A 150 -10.86 2.11 16.48
CA PRO A 150 -10.82 3.47 15.94
C PRO A 150 -9.54 3.69 15.14
N ALA A 151 -9.41 3.05 13.98
CA ALA A 151 -8.28 3.22 13.08
C ALA A 151 -8.63 4.19 11.96
N HIS A 152 -7.62 4.96 11.56
CA HIS A 152 -7.75 6.00 10.55
C HIS A 152 -6.66 5.89 9.50
N SER A 153 -6.99 6.19 8.24
CA SER A 153 -6.09 6.31 7.11
C SER A 153 -6.64 7.34 6.12
N ALA A 154 -5.74 7.92 5.34
CA ALA A 154 -6.07 8.70 4.17
C ALA A 154 -5.47 8.00 2.95
N ILE A 155 -6.24 7.85 1.87
CA ILE A 155 -5.71 7.45 0.57
C ILE A 155 -5.74 8.63 -0.38
N ALA A 156 -4.70 8.77 -1.19
CA ALA A 156 -4.59 9.81 -2.19
C ALA A 156 -4.26 9.21 -3.56
N PHE A 157 -4.90 9.73 -4.62
CA PHE A 157 -4.64 9.33 -5.99
C PHE A 157 -4.02 10.49 -6.77
N GLY A 158 -2.74 10.33 -7.12
CA GLY A 158 -1.87 11.32 -7.77
C GLY A 158 -1.10 12.19 -6.77
N ASP A 159 -0.02 12.83 -7.24
CA ASP A 159 0.73 13.81 -6.45
C ASP A 159 0.00 15.17 -6.39
N ALA A 160 -0.09 15.75 -5.19
CA ALA A 160 -0.63 17.08 -4.96
C ALA A 160 0.26 18.18 -5.59
N PHE A 161 1.55 17.92 -5.77
CA PHE A 161 2.56 18.89 -6.17
C PHE A 161 2.97 18.80 -7.65
N ASP A 162 2.60 17.74 -8.37
CA ASP A 162 2.93 17.58 -9.79
C ASP A 162 1.91 18.30 -10.70
N PRO A 163 2.33 19.26 -11.54
CA PRO A 163 1.44 19.92 -12.51
C PRO A 163 1.04 19.04 -13.70
N LYS A 164 1.72 17.91 -13.96
CA LYS A 164 1.43 16.97 -15.06
C LYS A 164 0.94 15.65 -14.49
N LYS A 165 -0.37 15.61 -14.22
CA LYS A 165 -0.98 14.44 -13.59
C LYS A 165 -1.50 13.49 -14.65
N THR A 166 -0.97 12.27 -14.65
CA THR A 166 -1.57 11.17 -15.41
C THR A 166 -2.96 10.88 -14.82
N PRO A 167 -4.02 10.84 -15.66
CA PRO A 167 -5.36 10.58 -15.16
C PRO A 167 -5.43 9.25 -14.40
N PHE A 168 -6.07 9.27 -13.24
CA PHE A 168 -6.46 8.06 -12.53
C PHE A 168 -7.69 7.49 -13.23
N ILE A 169 -7.51 6.40 -13.98
CA ILE A 169 -8.60 5.70 -14.67
C ILE A 169 -9.17 4.66 -13.71
N ASN A 170 -10.33 4.95 -13.14
CA ASN A 170 -11.05 4.03 -12.26
C ASN A 170 -12.21 3.37 -13.00
N ASN A 171 -12.05 2.10 -13.38
CA ASN A 171 -13.15 1.25 -13.87
C ASN A 171 -13.66 0.26 -12.81
N GLY A 172 -12.89 0.07 -11.73
CA GLY A 172 -13.24 -0.80 -10.62
C GLY A 172 -13.95 -0.06 -9.48
N LYS A 173 -13.56 -0.40 -8.25
CA LYS A 173 -14.18 0.10 -7.03
C LYS A 173 -13.15 0.73 -6.10
N VAL A 174 -13.46 1.90 -5.57
CA VAL A 174 -12.77 2.50 -4.42
C VAL A 174 -13.73 2.54 -3.24
N VAL A 175 -13.33 1.98 -2.11
CA VAL A 175 -14.09 1.99 -0.85
C VAL A 175 -13.29 2.73 0.21
N VAL A 176 -13.92 3.69 0.88
CA VAL A 176 -13.35 4.33 2.07
C VAL A 176 -14.38 4.32 3.19
N SER A 177 -14.06 3.61 4.26
CA SER A 177 -14.95 3.44 5.40
C SER A 177 -14.26 3.76 6.72
N GLY A 178 -14.80 4.71 7.48
CA GLY A 178 -14.44 4.94 8.88
C GLY A 178 -15.25 4.06 9.84
N THR A 179 -14.62 3.64 10.94
CA THR A 179 -15.26 2.81 11.97
C THR A 179 -16.14 3.63 12.93
N GLU A 180 -15.94 4.94 12.97
CA GLU A 180 -16.65 5.87 13.86
C GLU A 180 -17.52 6.86 13.09
N LYS A 181 -18.52 7.47 13.73
CA LYS A 181 -19.36 8.46 13.05
C LYS A 181 -18.54 9.69 12.68
N PHE A 182 -18.49 10.01 11.39
CA PHE A 182 -17.87 11.24 10.90
C PHE A 182 -18.68 12.49 11.23
N ILE A 183 -20.01 12.38 11.24
CA ILE A 183 -20.94 13.49 11.52
C ILE A 183 -21.91 13.05 12.62
N GLU A 184 -22.00 13.85 13.69
CA GLU A 184 -23.03 13.71 14.71
C GLU A 184 -23.70 15.05 14.99
N GLY A 185 -24.98 15.15 14.64
CA GLY A 185 -25.73 16.40 14.71
C GLY A 185 -25.12 17.48 13.80
N ASN A 186 -24.60 18.53 14.42
CA ASN A 186 -23.94 19.66 13.75
C ASN A 186 -22.40 19.64 13.92
N VAL A 187 -21.82 18.53 14.38
CA VAL A 187 -20.38 18.36 14.59
C VAL A 187 -19.80 17.44 13.52
N VAL A 188 -18.67 17.85 12.94
CA VAL A 188 -17.85 17.03 12.04
C VAL A 188 -16.58 16.61 12.78
N TYR A 189 -16.37 15.30 12.90
CA TYR A 189 -15.22 14.71 13.57
C TYR A 189 -14.16 14.36 12.53
N LEU A 190 -13.36 15.35 12.11
CA LEU A 190 -12.37 15.17 11.05
C LEU A 190 -11.34 14.06 11.32
N LEU A 191 -11.05 13.80 12.60
CA LEU A 191 -10.12 12.76 13.03
C LEU A 191 -10.76 11.37 13.14
N ALA A 192 -12.10 11.27 13.05
CA ALA A 192 -12.82 10.00 13.23
C ALA A 192 -13.05 9.24 11.90
N GLY A 193 -12.88 9.91 10.76
CA GLY A 193 -13.17 9.34 9.45
C GLY A 193 -11.92 9.09 8.62
N ASN A 194 -11.95 8.02 7.82
CA ASN A 194 -10.99 7.83 6.73
C ASN A 194 -11.20 8.87 5.63
N ALA A 195 -10.17 9.12 4.82
CA ALA A 195 -10.21 10.10 3.75
C ALA A 195 -9.83 9.47 2.41
N VAL A 196 -10.48 9.92 1.34
CA VAL A 196 -9.97 9.74 -0.03
C VAL A 196 -9.77 11.10 -0.67
N SER A 197 -8.61 11.32 -1.28
CA SER A 197 -8.30 12.53 -2.02
C SER A 197 -7.93 12.22 -3.47
N PHE A 198 -8.50 12.96 -4.40
CA PHE A 198 -8.16 12.88 -5.81
C PHE A 198 -7.39 14.12 -6.22
N TYR A 199 -6.10 13.94 -6.47
CA TYR A 199 -5.22 14.99 -6.95
C TYR A 199 -5.06 14.92 -8.47
N ALA A 200 -5.05 13.73 -9.07
CA ALA A 200 -5.11 13.53 -10.52
C ALA A 200 -6.54 13.73 -11.08
N PRO A 201 -6.68 14.07 -12.39
CA PRO A 201 -7.96 13.91 -13.08
C PRO A 201 -8.48 12.48 -12.91
N VAL A 202 -9.77 12.34 -12.63
CA VAL A 202 -10.40 11.01 -12.47
C VAL A 202 -11.25 10.72 -13.69
N GLU A 203 -10.99 9.58 -14.33
CA GLU A 203 -11.71 9.09 -15.50
C GLU A 203 -12.20 7.65 -15.25
N GLY A 204 -13.02 7.12 -16.17
CA GLY A 204 -13.48 5.73 -16.12
C GLY A 204 -14.95 5.56 -15.76
N THR A 205 -15.34 4.31 -15.50
CA THR A 205 -16.74 3.89 -15.28
C THR A 205 -17.00 3.28 -13.90
N GLY A 206 -15.98 3.26 -13.05
CA GLY A 206 -16.02 2.67 -11.73
C GLY A 206 -16.79 3.50 -10.70
N SER A 207 -16.75 3.04 -9.44
CA SER A 207 -17.44 3.67 -8.32
C SER A 207 -16.49 4.07 -7.19
N VAL A 208 -16.87 5.11 -6.45
CA VAL A 208 -16.27 5.49 -5.17
C VAL A 208 -17.37 5.45 -4.11
N GLU A 209 -17.21 4.58 -3.11
CA GLU A 209 -18.12 4.43 -1.98
C GLU A 209 -17.47 4.96 -0.71
N VAL A 210 -18.16 5.88 -0.02
CA VAL A 210 -17.62 6.52 1.18
C VAL A 210 -18.64 6.44 2.32
N THR A 211 -18.21 5.83 3.43
CA THR A 211 -19.03 5.65 4.64
C THR A 211 -18.27 6.20 5.83
N ASN A 212 -18.90 7.04 6.66
CA ASN A 212 -18.24 7.58 7.86
C ASN A 212 -16.86 8.22 7.58
N SER A 213 -16.77 8.89 6.43
CA SER A 213 -15.52 9.35 5.84
C SER A 213 -15.78 10.56 4.95
N TYR A 214 -14.74 11.16 4.39
CA TYR A 214 -14.87 12.29 3.47
C TYR A 214 -14.07 12.13 2.17
N ILE A 215 -14.52 12.86 1.15
CA ILE A 215 -13.87 12.94 -0.16
C ILE A 215 -13.27 14.34 -0.32
N GLY A 216 -11.96 14.38 -0.59
CA GLY A 216 -11.25 15.56 -1.07
C GLY A 216 -11.18 15.55 -2.60
N LEU A 217 -11.73 16.58 -3.25
CA LEU A 217 -11.59 16.77 -4.70
C LEU A 217 -10.65 17.94 -4.95
N ASN A 218 -9.48 17.64 -5.54
CA ASN A 218 -8.49 18.55 -6.11
C ASN A 218 -8.64 20.05 -5.72
N ALA A 219 -8.22 20.40 -4.51
CA ALA A 219 -7.94 21.80 -4.19
C ALA A 219 -6.60 22.15 -4.84
N GLU A 220 -6.62 22.79 -6.01
CA GLU A 220 -5.45 23.50 -6.51
C GLU A 220 -5.00 24.48 -5.41
N THR A 221 -3.93 24.19 -4.67
CA THR A 221 -3.21 25.25 -3.95
C THR A 221 -2.36 26.01 -4.96
N LYS A 222 -3.02 26.75 -5.86
CA LYS A 222 -2.43 27.96 -6.45
C LYS A 222 -2.33 29.04 -5.36
N CYS A 223 -1.58 28.76 -4.30
CA CYS A 223 -0.95 29.79 -3.49
C CYS A 223 0.54 29.82 -3.83
N ARG A 224 0.84 30.07 -5.11
CA ARG A 224 2.03 30.88 -5.42
C ARG A 224 1.69 32.29 -4.95
N ARG A 225 2.27 32.71 -3.84
CA ARG A 225 2.46 34.13 -3.53
C ARG A 225 3.96 34.45 -3.63
N PRO A 226 4.28 35.70 -3.98
CA PRO A 226 5.32 36.09 -4.93
C PRO A 226 6.76 35.86 -4.47
#